data_AF-A0ABD3ZP57-F1
#
_entry.id   AF-A0ABD3ZP57-F1
#
_cell.length_a   1.000
_cell.length_b   1.000
_cell.length_c   1.000
_cell.angle_alpha   90.00
_cell.angle_beta   90.00
_cell.angle_gamma   90.00
#
_symmetry.space_group_name_H-M   'P 1'
#
loop_
_entity.id
_entity.type
_entity.pdbx_description
1 polymer ?
#
loop_
_entity_poly.entity_id
_entity_poly.type
_entity_poly.pdbx_seq_one_letter_code
_entity_poly.pdbx_strand_id
1 'polypeptide(L)'
;MLTPQFNGDINEIFAEKNGIYMQYTGFKDKNGREIYEGDILEKTSELYTNFGKTPTGKFHTSYIKVIWIDDGWGYEVIENNGKGPMIGYKSQGINIVSKFSLVCGNVYEDPELLEASHASE
;
A
#
# COMPACT_ATOMS: atom_id res chain seq x y z
N MET A 1 17.92 -18.29 3.82
CA MET A 1 17.68 -17.10 2.98
C MET A 1 18.78 -17.07 1.94
N LEU A 2 18.43 -16.95 0.66
CA LEU A 2 19.41 -16.57 -0.35
C LEU A 2 19.79 -15.12 -0.06
N THR A 3 21.08 -14.85 0.13
CA THR A 3 21.60 -13.49 0.13
C THR A 3 21.45 -12.96 -1.29
N PRO A 4 20.82 -11.79 -1.51
CA PRO A 4 20.84 -11.18 -2.82
C PRO A 4 22.29 -10.94 -3.24
N GLN A 5 22.67 -11.46 -4.40
CA GLN A 5 23.98 -11.23 -5.01
C GLN A 5 23.76 -10.38 -6.25
N PHE A 6 24.35 -9.18 -6.26
CA PHE A 6 24.42 -8.33 -7.43
C PHE A 6 25.89 -8.26 -7.88
N ASN A 7 26.16 -8.78 -9.07
CA ASN A 7 27.50 -8.84 -9.67
C ASN A 7 27.67 -7.83 -10.82
N GLY A 8 26.92 -6.73 -10.82
CA GLY A 8 27.00 -5.66 -11.82
C GLY A 8 27.56 -4.35 -11.26
N ASP A 9 27.68 -3.33 -12.11
CA ASP A 9 27.98 -1.97 -11.66
C ASP A 9 26.68 -1.29 -11.21
N ILE A 10 26.66 -0.81 -9.96
CA ILE A 10 25.51 -0.09 -9.41
C ILE A 10 25.19 1.18 -10.22
N ASN A 11 26.20 1.79 -10.84
CA ASN A 11 26.01 2.97 -11.68
C ASN A 11 25.24 2.65 -12.97
N GLU A 12 25.29 1.40 -13.46
CA GLU A 12 24.47 0.98 -14.61
C GLU A 12 22.99 0.89 -14.25
N ILE A 13 22.65 0.48 -13.02
CA ILE A 13 21.27 0.47 -12.52
C ILE A 13 20.71 1.89 -12.51
N PHE A 14 21.49 2.86 -12.02
CA PHE A 14 21.07 4.25 -11.87
C PHE A 14 21.47 5.15 -13.07
N ALA A 15 21.89 4.56 -14.19
CA ALA A 15 22.33 5.31 -15.37
C ALA A 15 21.17 6.05 -16.05
N GLU A 16 19.94 5.57 -15.89
CA GLU A 16 18.76 6.28 -16.38
C GLU A 16 18.46 7.49 -15.51
N LYS A 17 18.82 8.66 -16.05
CA LYS A 17 18.60 9.98 -15.42
C LYS A 17 17.14 10.27 -15.07
N ASN A 18 16.19 9.63 -15.77
CA ASN A 18 14.75 9.81 -15.58
C ASN A 18 14.04 8.52 -15.09
N GLY A 19 14.80 7.50 -14.67
CA GLY A 19 14.22 6.27 -14.12
C GLY A 19 13.56 6.54 -12.76
N ILE A 20 12.40 5.93 -12.53
CA ILE A 20 11.74 5.93 -11.23
C ILE A 20 12.09 4.61 -10.54
N TYR A 21 12.85 4.67 -9.45
CA TYR A 21 13.25 3.51 -8.68
C TYR A 21 12.40 3.44 -7.41
N MET A 22 11.80 2.28 -7.17
CA MET A 22 10.96 2.03 -6.00
C MET A 22 11.59 0.94 -5.14
N GLN A 23 11.55 1.11 -3.82
CA GLN A 23 12.10 0.12 -2.89
C GLN A 23 11.06 -0.94 -2.54
N TYR A 24 11.44 -2.22 -2.69
CA TYR A 24 10.61 -3.34 -2.24
C TYR A 24 10.49 -3.34 -0.72
N THR A 25 9.27 -3.52 -0.23
CA THR A 25 9.00 -3.44 1.22
C THR A 25 9.41 -4.68 2.01
N GLY A 26 9.63 -5.82 1.33
CA GLY A 26 9.75 -7.12 1.99
C GLY A 26 8.42 -7.84 2.20
N PHE A 27 7.29 -7.20 1.90
CA PHE A 27 5.95 -7.75 2.07
C PHE A 27 5.25 -8.04 0.75
N LYS A 28 4.33 -8.99 0.79
CA LYS A 28 3.43 -9.32 -0.33
C LYS A 28 1.99 -9.07 0.09
N ASP A 29 1.16 -8.66 -0.86
CA ASP A 29 -0.27 -8.47 -0.67
C ASP A 29 -1.00 -9.82 -0.51
N LYS A 30 -2.32 -9.80 -0.32
CA LYS A 30 -3.10 -11.04 -0.12
C LYS A 30 -3.10 -11.99 -1.33
N ASN A 31 -2.72 -11.52 -2.51
CA ASN A 31 -2.58 -12.33 -3.73
C ASN A 31 -1.12 -12.73 -4.01
N GLY A 32 -0.18 -12.38 -3.11
CA GLY A 32 1.24 -12.69 -3.26
C GLY A 32 2.00 -11.71 -4.15
N ARG A 33 1.38 -10.60 -4.59
CA ARG A 33 2.07 -9.53 -5.33
C ARG A 33 2.97 -8.77 -4.36
N GLU A 34 4.19 -8.48 -4.79
CA GLU A 34 5.13 -7.69 -3.99
C GLU A 34 4.65 -6.25 -3.82
N ILE A 35 4.87 -5.71 -2.64
CA ILE A 35 4.50 -4.34 -2.30
C ILE A 35 5.76 -3.47 -2.31
N TYR A 36 5.70 -2.34 -2.99
CA TYR A 36 6.77 -1.37 -3.15
C TYR A 36 6.39 -0.02 -2.55
N GLU A 37 7.39 0.84 -2.35
CA GLU A 37 7.16 2.25 -2.01
C GLU A 37 6.27 2.94 -3.05
N GLY A 38 5.26 3.68 -2.60
CA GLY A 38 4.33 4.38 -3.47
C GLY A 38 3.15 3.55 -3.97
N ASP A 39 3.10 2.25 -3.68
CA ASP A 39 1.93 1.42 -3.98
C ASP A 39 0.70 1.91 -3.21
N ILE A 40 -0.46 1.82 -3.87
CA ILE A 40 -1.78 2.08 -3.30
C ILE A 40 -2.44 0.74 -3.00
N LEU A 41 -2.83 0.55 -1.74
CA LEU A 41 -3.49 -0.66 -1.27
C LEU A 41 -4.97 -0.41 -0.99
N GLU A 42 -5.86 -1.21 -1.57
CA GLU A 42 -7.25 -1.32 -1.13
C GLU A 42 -7.29 -2.15 0.15
N LYS A 43 -7.52 -1.47 1.28
CA LYS A 43 -7.72 -2.08 2.59
C LYS A 43 -9.21 -2.17 2.87
N THR A 44 -9.72 -3.40 2.94
CA THR A 44 -11.11 -3.66 3.31
C THR A 44 -11.21 -4.26 4.71
N SER A 45 -12.26 -3.93 5.44
CA SER A 45 -12.63 -4.58 6.69
C SER A 45 -14.09 -5.01 6.62
N GLU A 46 -14.34 -6.24 7.04
CA GLU A 46 -15.68 -6.83 7.11
C GLU A 46 -16.12 -6.92 8.58
N LEU A 47 -17.40 -6.68 8.83
CA LEU A 47 -17.99 -6.97 10.13
C LEU A 47 -18.52 -8.40 10.14
N TYR A 48 -18.40 -9.03 11.30
CA TYR A 48 -18.95 -10.36 11.54
C TYR A 48 -19.90 -10.30 12.74
N THR A 49 -21.07 -10.91 12.60
CA THR A 49 -22.03 -11.14 13.69
C THR A 49 -21.91 -12.57 14.21
N ASN A 50 -22.69 -12.93 15.23
CA ASN A 50 -22.69 -14.26 15.83
C ASN A 50 -21.30 -14.72 16.31
N PHE A 51 -20.58 -13.83 17.01
CA PHE A 51 -19.22 -14.10 17.52
C PHE A 51 -18.22 -14.48 16.42
N GLY A 52 -18.21 -13.73 15.31
CA GLY A 52 -17.25 -13.94 14.22
C GLY A 52 -17.68 -14.96 13.18
N LYS A 53 -18.92 -15.47 13.22
CA LYS A 53 -19.38 -16.58 12.37
C LYS A 53 -20.12 -16.16 11.12
N THR A 54 -20.72 -14.97 11.10
CA THR A 54 -21.57 -14.54 9.98
C THR A 54 -21.08 -13.21 9.41
N PRO A 55 -20.47 -13.18 8.21
CA PRO A 55 -20.05 -11.94 7.58
C PRO A 55 -21.28 -11.09 7.22
N THR A 56 -21.21 -9.79 7.49
CA THR A 56 -22.26 -8.82 7.12
C THR A 56 -21.89 -8.02 5.88
N GLY A 57 -20.78 -8.37 5.22
CA GLY A 57 -20.23 -7.67 4.07
C GLY A 57 -19.18 -6.61 4.43
N LYS A 58 -18.71 -5.89 3.41
CA LYS A 58 -17.70 -4.83 3.53
C LYS A 58 -18.24 -3.72 4.43
N PHE A 59 -17.63 -3.53 5.60
CA PHE A 59 -17.99 -2.45 6.52
C PHE A 59 -17.23 -1.17 6.19
N HIS A 60 -15.94 -1.30 5.92
CA HIS A 60 -15.03 -0.18 5.69
C HIS A 60 -14.08 -0.52 4.55
N THR A 61 -13.91 0.42 3.63
CA THR A 61 -12.87 0.41 2.61
C THR A 61 -12.08 1.71 2.73
N SER A 62 -10.76 1.59 2.75
CA SER A 62 -9.82 2.70 2.65
C SER A 62 -8.76 2.39 1.62
N TYR A 63 -8.32 3.40 0.91
CA TYR A 63 -7.13 3.34 0.08
C TYR A 63 -5.99 3.98 0.85
N ILE A 64 -4.87 3.27 0.89
CA ILE A 64 -3.67 3.70 1.61
C ILE A 64 -2.48 3.71 0.67
N LYS A 65 -1.63 4.71 0.79
CA LYS A 65 -0.35 4.82 0.07
C LYS A 65 0.77 4.29 0.95
N VAL A 66 1.59 3.40 0.44
CA VAL A 66 2.77 2.86 1.14
C VAL A 66 3.87 3.90 1.16
N ILE A 67 4.40 4.20 2.35
CA ILE A 67 5.41 5.24 2.57
C ILE A 67 6.51 4.75 3.51
N TRP A 68 7.70 5.33 3.41
CA TRP A 68 8.73 5.24 4.45
C TRP A 68 8.51 6.34 5.51
N ILE A 69 8.45 5.98 6.79
CA ILE A 69 8.20 6.89 7.91
C ILE A 69 8.98 6.46 9.15
N ASP A 70 9.68 7.41 9.80
CA ASP A 70 10.41 7.22 11.06
C ASP A 70 11.21 5.89 11.12
N ASP A 71 11.99 5.61 10.08
CA ASP A 71 12.85 4.42 9.96
C ASP A 71 12.15 3.08 9.66
N GLY A 72 10.92 3.10 9.13
CA GLY A 72 10.29 1.87 8.65
C GLY A 72 9.17 2.07 7.64
N TRP A 73 8.67 0.95 7.13
CA TRP A 73 7.50 0.94 6.25
C TRP A 73 6.24 1.28 7.02
N GLY A 74 5.46 2.20 6.48
CA GLY A 74 4.16 2.60 6.97
C GLY A 74 3.20 2.88 5.82
N TYR A 75 2.09 3.51 6.16
CA TYR A 75 1.10 3.92 5.18
C TYR A 75 0.45 5.25 5.56
N GLU A 76 -0.04 5.94 4.55
CA GLU A 76 -0.88 7.14 4.65
C GLU A 76 -2.27 6.82 4.09
N VAL A 77 -3.34 7.17 4.80
CA VAL A 77 -4.70 7.06 4.27
C VAL A 77 -4.94 8.16 3.24
N ILE A 78 -5.19 7.78 1.99
CA ILE A 78 -5.45 8.73 0.90
C ILE A 78 -6.95 8.89 0.60
N GLU A 79 -7.75 7.85 0.88
CA GLU A 79 -9.20 7.90 0.71
C GLU A 79 -9.87 6.90 1.67
N ASN A 80 -11.07 7.22 2.15
CA ASN A 80 -11.91 6.27 2.89
C ASN A 80 -13.41 6.58 2.69
N ASN A 81 -14.26 5.60 2.98
CA ASN A 81 -15.71 5.72 2.86
C ASN A 81 -16.41 6.36 4.08
N GLY A 82 -15.75 7.28 4.80
CA GLY A 82 -16.25 7.93 6.01
C GLY A 82 -16.24 7.05 7.26
N LYS A 83 -15.72 5.83 7.16
CA LYS A 83 -15.50 4.90 8.27
C LYS A 83 -14.00 4.69 8.40
N GLY A 84 -13.48 4.53 9.61
CA GLY A 84 -12.03 4.34 9.84
C GLY A 84 -11.22 5.63 10.01
N PRO A 85 -9.89 5.56 9.90
CA PRO A 85 -9.01 6.71 10.13
C PRO A 85 -9.19 7.80 9.06
N MET A 86 -9.05 9.06 9.47
CA MET A 86 -9.16 10.21 8.57
C MET A 86 -8.14 10.19 7.42
N ILE A 87 -8.49 10.83 6.30
CA ILE A 87 -7.54 11.10 5.21
C ILE A 87 -6.33 11.87 5.77
N GLY A 88 -5.13 11.51 5.34
CA GLY A 88 -3.85 12.02 5.84
C GLY A 88 -3.35 11.35 7.12
N TYR A 89 -4.12 10.46 7.74
CA TYR A 89 -3.63 9.66 8.87
C TYR A 89 -2.47 8.76 8.42
N LYS A 90 -1.38 8.78 9.20
CA LYS A 90 -0.19 7.95 8.96
C LYS A 90 -0.02 6.93 10.07
N SER A 91 0.36 5.71 9.69
CA SER A 91 0.70 4.63 10.63
C SER A 91 2.01 3.98 10.23
N GLN A 92 2.85 3.71 11.22
CA GLN A 92 3.99 2.81 11.05
C GLN A 92 3.52 1.35 10.95
N GLY A 93 4.28 0.54 10.23
CA GLY A 93 4.06 -0.90 10.07
C GLY A 93 3.05 -1.26 8.97
N ILE A 94 3.46 -2.15 8.07
CA ILE A 94 2.56 -2.70 7.02
C ILE A 94 2.38 -4.22 7.07
N ASN A 95 2.90 -4.90 8.08
CA ASN A 95 2.91 -6.37 8.19
C ASN A 95 1.51 -7.00 8.29
N ILE A 96 0.56 -6.35 8.96
CA ILE A 96 -0.82 -6.84 9.08
C ILE A 96 -1.60 -6.41 7.84
N VAL A 97 -1.51 -5.14 7.47
CA VAL A 97 -2.30 -4.60 6.34
C VAL A 97 -1.96 -5.27 5.02
N SER A 98 -0.68 -5.57 4.76
CA SER A 98 -0.26 -6.30 3.55
C SER A 98 -0.99 -7.62 3.38
N LYS A 99 -1.21 -8.38 4.46
CA LYS A 99 -1.88 -9.70 4.39
C LYS A 99 -3.36 -9.64 4.01
N PHE A 100 -4.01 -8.48 4.16
CA PHE A 100 -5.45 -8.33 3.96
C PHE A 100 -5.81 -7.35 2.85
N SER A 101 -4.84 -6.62 2.32
CA SER A 101 -5.04 -5.64 1.24
C SER A 101 -4.62 -6.19 -0.12
N LEU A 102 -5.03 -5.47 -1.17
CA LEU A 102 -4.59 -5.69 -2.55
C LEU A 102 -3.87 -4.45 -3.06
N VAL A 103 -2.78 -4.62 -3.80
CA VAL A 103 -2.22 -3.52 -4.59
C VAL A 103 -3.17 -3.23 -5.76
N CYS A 104 -3.72 -2.02 -5.81
CA CYS A 104 -4.66 -1.59 -6.85
C CYS A 104 -4.08 -0.55 -7.81
N GLY A 105 -2.89 -0.03 -7.54
CA GLY A 105 -2.18 0.91 -8.39
C GLY A 105 -0.97 1.49 -7.66
N ASN A 106 -0.29 2.46 -8.26
CA ASN A 106 0.79 3.22 -7.62
C ASN A 106 0.80 4.68 -8.09
N VAL A 107 1.46 5.55 -7.32
CA VAL A 107 1.45 7.01 -7.58
C VAL A 107 2.17 7.46 -8.86
N TYR A 108 2.92 6.57 -9.52
CA TYR A 108 3.71 6.91 -10.71
C TYR A 108 3.01 6.50 -12.00
N GLU A 109 2.36 5.33 -11.99
CA GLU A 109 1.65 4.79 -13.14
C GLU A 109 0.16 5.16 -13.15
N ASP A 110 -0.43 5.37 -11.96
CA ASP A 110 -1.87 5.63 -11.77
C ASP A 110 -2.11 6.94 -10.97
N PRO A 111 -1.61 8.11 -11.45
CA PRO A 111 -1.73 9.38 -10.73
C PRO A 111 -3.19 9.80 -10.47
N GLU A 112 -4.12 9.37 -11.32
CA GLU A 112 -5.56 9.62 -11.17
C GLU A 112 -6.15 9.00 -9.90
N LEU A 113 -5.52 7.97 -9.33
CA LEU A 113 -5.94 7.40 -8.04
C LEU A 113 -5.72 8.37 -6.87
N LEU A 114 -4.88 9.39 -7.05
CA LEU A 114 -4.75 10.50 -6.09
C LEU A 114 -5.77 11.61 -6.39
N GLU A 115 -6.12 11.84 -7.66
CA GLU A 115 -7.06 12.89 -8.06
C GLU A 115 -8.51 12.55 -7.76
N ALA A 116 -8.89 11.28 -7.88
CA ALA A 116 -10.22 10.79 -7.50
C ALA A 116 -10.58 11.10 -6.03
N SER A 117 -9.57 11.21 -5.15
CA SER A 117 -9.76 11.59 -3.75
C SER A 117 -10.22 13.05 -3.55
N HIS A 118 -10.10 13.89 -4.58
CA HIS A 118 -10.44 15.32 -4.55
C HIS A 118 -11.71 15.68 -5.36
N ALA A 119 -12.29 14.73 -6.12
CA ALA A 119 -13.40 15.01 -7.03
C ALA A 119 -14.80 14.78 -6.42
N SER A 120 -14.90 14.37 -5.16
CA SER A 120 -16.15 14.18 -4.44
C SER A 120 -16.40 15.30 -3.43
N GLU A 121 -16.77 16.49 -3.95
CA GLU A 121 -17.45 17.57 -3.21
C GLU A 121 -18.86 17.78 -3.77
#